data_AF-A4WL23-F1
#
_entry.id   AF-A4WL23-F1
#
_cell.length_a   1.000
_cell.length_b   1.000
_cell.length_c   1.000
_cell.angle_alpha   90.00
_cell.angle_beta   90.00
_cell.angle_gamma   90.00
#
_symmetry.space_group_name_H-M   'P 1'
#
loop_
_entity.id
_entity.type
_entity.pdbx_description
1 polymer ?
#
loop_
_entity_poly.entity_id
_entity_poly.type
_entity_poly.pdbx_seq_one_letter_code
_entity_poly.pdbx_strand_id
1 'polypeptide(L)'
;MDILEILKTRDEARIKEALAEVHKQKAFSLADSEFVKEEWENAARLHAHHIALISYILPPNVEADPESITGKDYRLAVAFQEALKTCSEIPPPPGDEFYKLVVEELNRLARSLCSSE
;
A
#
# COMPACT_ATOMS: atom_id res chain seq x y z
N MET A 1 -1.79 -8.63 -12.00
CA MET A 1 -2.95 -8.70 -11.09
C MET A 1 -3.55 -7.31 -10.99
N ASP A 2 -4.87 -7.17 -11.12
CA ASP A 2 -5.52 -5.86 -11.03
C ASP A 2 -5.93 -5.56 -9.59
N ILE A 3 -5.05 -4.85 -8.86
CA ILE A 3 -5.27 -4.46 -7.48
C ILE A 3 -6.47 -3.52 -7.34
N LEU A 4 -6.66 -2.63 -8.31
CA LEU A 4 -7.76 -1.67 -8.25
C LEU A 4 -9.11 -2.39 -8.27
N GLU A 5 -9.28 -3.35 -9.19
CA GLU A 5 -10.50 -4.16 -9.27
C GLU A 5 -10.73 -5.01 -8.01
N ILE A 6 -9.67 -5.54 -7.41
CA ILE A 6 -9.76 -6.30 -6.15
C ILE A 6 -10.25 -5.38 -5.02
N LEU A 7 -9.64 -4.20 -4.85
CA LEU A 7 -10.03 -3.23 -3.82
C LEU A 7 -11.47 -2.73 -4.00
N LYS A 8 -11.93 -2.56 -5.25
CA LYS A 8 -13.33 -2.22 -5.54
C LYS A 8 -14.33 -3.28 -5.06
N THR A 9 -14.00 -4.57 -5.22
CA THR A 9 -14.91 -5.65 -4.82
C THR A 9 -15.10 -5.75 -3.31
N ARG A 10 -14.13 -5.30 -2.52
CA ARG A 10 -14.10 -5.44 -1.04
C ARG A 10 -14.31 -6.87 -0.55
N ASP A 11 -14.02 -7.86 -1.39
CA ASP A 11 -14.08 -9.28 -1.05
C ASP A 11 -12.84 -9.66 -0.24
N GLU A 12 -13.05 -9.95 1.05
CA GLU A 12 -11.97 -10.27 1.99
C GLU A 12 -11.17 -11.51 1.56
N ALA A 13 -11.80 -12.53 0.99
CA ALA A 13 -11.10 -13.74 0.54
C ALA A 13 -10.15 -13.40 -0.62
N ARG A 14 -10.66 -12.64 -1.60
CA ARG A 14 -9.88 -12.19 -2.75
C ARG A 14 -8.77 -11.22 -2.35
N ILE A 15 -9.00 -10.36 -1.35
CA ILE A 15 -7.99 -9.46 -0.79
C ILE A 15 -6.86 -10.26 -0.12
N LYS A 16 -7.18 -11.31 0.65
CA LYS A 16 -6.17 -12.17 1.29
C LYS A 16 -5.31 -12.91 0.27
N GLU A 17 -5.92 -13.46 -0.78
CA GLU A 17 -5.20 -14.11 -1.88
C GLU A 17 -4.26 -13.12 -2.58
N ALA A 18 -4.77 -11.93 -2.91
CA ALA A 18 -4.00 -10.86 -3.54
C ALA A 18 -2.84 -10.41 -2.65
N LEU A 19 -3.06 -10.31 -1.34
CA LEU A 19 -2.05 -9.89 -0.38
C LEU A 19 -0.87 -10.86 -0.34
N ALA A 20 -1.14 -12.17 -0.32
CA ALA A 20 -0.10 -13.19 -0.36
C ALA A 20 0.74 -13.11 -1.64
N GLU A 21 0.08 -12.92 -2.79
CA GLU A 21 0.75 -12.79 -4.08
C GLU A 21 1.58 -11.49 -4.19
N VAL A 22 1.03 -10.34 -3.76
CA VAL A 22 1.78 -9.08 -3.69
C VAL A 22 2.97 -9.21 -2.74
N HIS A 23 2.80 -9.86 -1.58
CA HIS A 23 3.89 -10.04 -0.63
C HIS A 23 5.05 -10.83 -1.24
N LYS A 24 4.74 -11.90 -1.99
CA LYS A 24 5.73 -12.69 -2.73
C LYS A 24 6.43 -11.86 -3.80
N GLN A 25 5.69 -11.14 -4.64
CA GLN A 25 6.26 -10.28 -5.69
C GLN A 25 7.16 -9.18 -5.11
N LYS A 26 6.71 -8.54 -4.03
CA LYS A 26 7.46 -7.49 -3.32
C LYS A 26 8.79 -8.02 -2.81
N ALA A 27 8.82 -9.21 -2.23
CA ALA A 27 10.05 -9.83 -1.73
C ALA A 27 11.07 -10.06 -2.85
N PHE A 28 10.62 -10.48 -4.04
CA PHE A 28 11.49 -10.61 -5.22
C PHE A 28 12.05 -9.26 -5.68
N SER A 29 11.20 -8.26 -5.89
CA SER A 29 11.68 -6.94 -6.32
C SER A 29 12.61 -6.27 -5.30
N LEU A 30 12.36 -6.44 -4.00
CA LEU A 30 13.28 -5.94 -2.96
C LEU A 30 14.65 -6.60 -3.04
N ALA A 31 14.71 -7.91 -3.28
CA ALA A 31 15.98 -8.64 -3.40
C ALA A 31 16.82 -8.15 -4.60
N ASP A 32 16.16 -7.79 -5.71
CA ASP A 32 16.84 -7.32 -6.92
C ASP A 32 17.07 -5.79 -6.95
N SER A 33 16.45 -5.05 -6.04
CA SER A 33 16.51 -3.57 -6.00
C SER A 33 17.91 -3.00 -5.73
N GLU A 34 18.82 -3.80 -5.14
CA GLU A 34 20.22 -3.42 -4.96
C GLU A 34 21.00 -3.37 -6.28
N PHE A 35 20.48 -4.04 -7.31
CA PHE A 35 21.14 -4.21 -8.61
C PHE A 35 20.41 -3.49 -9.75
N VAL A 36 19.10 -3.29 -9.63
CA VAL A 36 18.23 -2.72 -10.68
C VAL A 36 17.33 -1.63 -10.10
N LYS A 37 17.49 -0.39 -10.58
CA LYS A 37 16.73 0.77 -10.08
C LYS A 37 15.22 0.61 -10.33
N GLU A 38 14.85 0.03 -11.46
CA GLU A 38 13.46 -0.24 -11.83
C GLU A 38 12.79 -1.19 -10.83
N GLU A 39 13.54 -2.14 -10.25
CA GLU A 39 13.04 -3.04 -9.20
C GLU A 39 12.84 -2.32 -7.87
N TRP A 40 13.62 -1.28 -7.57
CA TRP A 40 13.38 -0.42 -6.42
C TRP A 40 12.04 0.34 -6.54
N GLU A 41 11.76 0.92 -7.70
CA GLU A 41 10.47 1.57 -7.98
C GLU A 41 9.32 0.54 -7.99
N ASN A 42 9.58 -0.66 -8.51
CA ASN A 42 8.60 -1.74 -8.50
C ASN A 42 8.27 -2.22 -7.08
N ALA A 43 9.29 -2.36 -6.24
CA ALA A 43 9.14 -2.69 -4.83
C ALA A 43 8.30 -1.64 -4.10
N ALA A 44 8.50 -0.35 -4.38
CA ALA A 44 7.69 0.72 -3.80
C ALA A 44 6.21 0.61 -4.22
N ARG A 45 5.93 0.35 -5.51
CA ARG A 45 4.56 0.13 -6.00
C ARG A 45 3.90 -1.09 -5.35
N LEU A 46 4.61 -2.21 -5.28
CA LEU A 46 4.11 -3.44 -4.65
C LEU A 46 3.92 -3.25 -3.14
N HIS A 47 4.76 -2.45 -2.48
CA HIS A 47 4.59 -2.09 -1.08
C HIS A 47 3.34 -1.22 -0.84
N ALA A 48 3.07 -0.26 -1.73
CA ALA A 48 1.82 0.49 -1.71
C ALA A 48 0.59 -0.42 -1.89
N HIS A 49 0.64 -1.37 -2.82
CA HIS A 49 -0.44 -2.34 -3.03
C HIS A 49 -0.66 -3.21 -1.79
N HIS A 50 0.42 -3.65 -1.16
CA HIS A 50 0.39 -4.41 0.09
C HIS A 50 -0.30 -3.62 1.22
N ILE A 51 0.08 -2.36 1.42
CA ILE A 51 -0.55 -1.46 2.41
C ILE A 51 -2.04 -1.25 2.09
N ALA A 52 -2.37 -0.97 0.84
CA ALA A 52 -3.75 -0.76 0.40
C ALA A 52 -4.63 -1.98 0.69
N LEU A 53 -4.18 -3.19 0.35
CA LEU A 53 -4.90 -4.43 0.63
C LEU A 53 -5.05 -4.67 2.13
N ILE A 54 -3.95 -4.50 2.89
CA ILE A 54 -3.97 -4.66 4.34
C ILE A 54 -4.99 -3.73 4.98
N SER A 55 -5.12 -2.49 4.51
CA SER A 55 -6.04 -1.50 5.09
C SER A 55 -7.51 -1.94 5.17
N TYR A 56 -7.93 -2.95 4.39
CA TYR A 56 -9.28 -3.51 4.42
C TYR A 56 -9.45 -4.69 5.40
N ILE A 57 -8.35 -5.29 5.86
CA ILE A 57 -8.38 -6.48 6.73
C ILE A 57 -7.72 -6.24 8.08
N LEU A 58 -7.16 -5.04 8.29
CA LEU A 58 -6.35 -4.75 9.45
C LEU A 58 -7.25 -4.42 10.66
N PRO A 59 -7.06 -5.09 11.82
CA PRO A 59 -7.86 -4.83 13.00
C PRO A 59 -7.54 -3.45 13.61
N PRO A 60 -8.53 -2.71 14.13
CA PRO A 60 -8.40 -1.28 14.47
C PRO A 60 -7.45 -0.95 15.64
N ASN A 61 -6.83 -1.94 16.29
CA ASN A 61 -6.06 -1.77 17.54
C ASN A 61 -4.72 -2.55 17.54
N VAL A 62 -3.98 -2.58 16.43
CA VAL A 62 -2.64 -3.21 16.45
C VAL A 62 -1.68 -2.28 17.18
N GLU A 63 -1.16 -2.73 18.33
CA GLU A 63 -0.03 -2.09 19.00
C GLU A 63 1.26 -2.44 18.24
N ALA A 64 1.69 -1.54 17.37
CA ALA A 64 3.00 -1.60 16.72
C ALA A 64 3.82 -0.38 17.12
N ASP A 65 5.14 -0.56 17.29
CA ASP A 65 6.07 0.55 17.45
C ASP A 65 5.93 1.48 16.23
N PRO A 66 5.52 2.76 16.40
CA PRO A 66 5.27 3.66 15.29
C PRO A 66 6.48 3.84 14.36
N GLU A 67 7.69 3.74 14.88
CA GLU A 67 8.93 3.97 14.13
C GLU A 67 9.46 2.70 13.45
N SER A 68 8.90 1.53 13.80
CA SER A 68 9.15 0.29 13.06
C SER A 68 8.54 0.34 11.65
N ILE A 69 9.06 -0.49 10.74
CA ILE A 69 8.49 -0.66 9.39
C ILE A 69 6.99 -1.03 9.49
N THR A 70 6.65 -1.95 10.39
CA THR A 70 5.26 -2.35 10.63
C THR A 70 4.39 -1.18 11.11
N GLY A 71 4.93 -0.31 11.98
CA GLY A 71 4.22 0.88 12.46
C GLY A 71 4.01 1.93 11.36
N LYS A 72 4.99 2.13 10.47
CA LYS A 72 4.86 2.99 9.29
C LYS A 72 3.78 2.47 8.34
N ASP A 73 3.80 1.17 8.05
CA ASP A 73 2.80 0.52 7.19
C ASP A 73 1.38 0.65 7.78
N TYR A 74 1.24 0.46 9.10
CA TYR A 74 -0.04 0.64 9.79
C TYR A 74 -0.55 2.08 9.68
N ARG A 75 0.30 3.08 9.94
CA ARG A 75 -0.06 4.49 9.82
C ARG A 75 -0.53 4.83 8.41
N LEU A 76 0.15 4.31 7.40
CA LEU A 76 -0.23 4.52 6.00
C LEU A 76 -1.52 3.79 5.62
N ALA A 77 -1.75 2.59 6.14
CA ALA A 77 -3.01 1.87 5.93
C ALA A 77 -4.20 2.64 6.52
N VAL A 78 -4.06 3.21 7.72
CA VAL A 78 -5.07 4.07 8.35
C VAL A 78 -5.27 5.35 7.55
N ALA A 79 -4.18 6.02 7.17
CA ALA A 79 -4.24 7.24 6.37
C ALA A 79 -4.90 7.00 5.00
N PHE A 80 -4.65 5.84 4.38
CA PHE A 80 -5.29 5.45 3.13
C PHE A 80 -6.80 5.25 3.29
N GLN A 81 -7.26 4.59 4.36
CA GLN A 81 -8.69 4.47 4.64
C GLN A 81 -9.34 5.84 4.87
N GLU A 82 -8.65 6.76 5.55
CA GLU A 82 -9.16 8.13 5.74
C GLU A 82 -9.21 8.91 4.42
N ALA A 83 -8.17 8.76 3.59
CA ALA A 83 -8.13 9.33 2.24
C ALA A 83 -9.27 8.82 1.36
N LEU A 84 -9.63 7.53 1.44
CA LEU A 84 -10.78 6.97 0.71
C LEU A 84 -12.13 7.51 1.21
N LYS A 85 -12.29 7.77 2.51
CA LYS A 85 -13.54 8.32 3.07
C LYS A 85 -13.76 9.78 2.69
N THR A 86 -12.69 10.54 2.59
CA THR A 86 -12.71 11.99 2.35
C THR A 86 -12.36 12.36 0.91
N CYS A 87 -11.99 11.38 0.09
CA CYS A 87 -11.41 11.56 -1.24
C CYS A 87 -10.30 12.62 -1.27
N SER A 88 -9.41 12.54 -0.28
CA SER A 88 -8.25 13.42 -0.10
C SER A 88 -6.93 12.70 -0.40
N GLU A 89 -5.82 13.44 -0.36
CA GLU A 89 -4.47 12.88 -0.56
C GLU A 89 -3.74 12.67 0.77
N ILE A 90 -2.99 11.57 0.85
CA ILE A 90 -2.03 11.30 1.92
C ILE A 90 -0.79 12.18 1.68
N PRO A 91 -0.34 12.97 2.66
CA PRO A 91 0.88 13.76 2.52
C PRO A 91 2.13 12.86 2.45
N PRO A 92 3.15 13.22 1.64
CA PRO A 92 4.38 12.45 1.58
C PRO A 92 5.17 12.56 2.91
N PRO A 93 5.77 11.46 3.38
CA PRO A 93 6.59 11.50 4.58
C PRO A 93 7.92 12.23 4.32
N PRO A 94 8.48 12.93 5.32
CA PRO A 94 9.74 13.63 5.17
C PRO A 94 10.94 12.66 5.11
N GLY A 95 11.86 12.89 4.18
CA GLY A 95 13.21 12.32 4.19
C GLY A 95 13.35 10.85 3.76
N ASP A 96 12.28 10.21 3.30
CA ASP A 96 12.29 8.81 2.86
C ASP A 96 11.75 8.70 1.42
N GLU A 97 12.66 8.66 0.44
CA GLU A 97 12.32 8.61 -0.98
C GLU A 97 11.55 7.33 -1.35
N PHE A 98 11.78 6.20 -0.66
CA PHE A 98 11.03 4.97 -0.91
C PHE A 98 9.57 5.16 -0.50
N TYR A 99 9.33 5.66 0.71
CA TYR A 99 7.97 5.88 1.19
C TYR A 99 7.26 7.03 0.47
N LYS A 100 8.00 7.98 -0.10
CA LYS A 100 7.42 8.97 -1.00
C LYS A 100 6.78 8.30 -2.23
N LEU A 101 7.49 7.38 -2.89
CA LEU A 101 6.92 6.61 -4.01
C LEU A 101 5.73 5.74 -3.58
N VAL A 102 5.82 5.13 -2.40
CA VAL A 102 4.70 4.36 -1.82
C VAL A 102 3.47 5.25 -1.68
N VAL A 103 3.61 6.45 -1.12
CA VAL A 103 2.49 7.39 -0.94
C VAL A 103 1.94 7.90 -2.26
N GLU A 104 2.79 8.18 -3.25
CA GLU A 104 2.36 8.57 -4.60
C GLU A 104 1.46 7.49 -5.24
N GLU A 105 1.85 6.22 -5.11
CA GLU A 105 1.06 5.09 -5.62
C GLU A 105 -0.23 4.87 -4.81
N LEU A 106 -0.20 5.02 -3.48
CA LEU A 106 -1.42 5.01 -2.65
C LEU A 106 -2.39 6.11 -3.08
N ASN A 107 -1.91 7.34 -3.30
CA ASN A 107 -2.74 8.45 -3.77
C ASN A 107 -3.30 8.18 -5.18
N ARG A 108 -2.54 7.52 -6.06
CA ARG A 108 -3.05 7.08 -7.38
C ARG A 108 -4.23 6.12 -7.21
N LEU A 109 -4.09 5.11 -6.35
CA LEU A 109 -5.17 4.16 -6.06
C LEU A 109 -6.39 4.86 -5.44
N ALA A 110 -6.17 5.75 -4.47
CA ALA A 110 -7.25 6.49 -3.81
C ALA A 110 -8.07 7.32 -4.81
N ARG A 111 -7.39 8.09 -5.68
CA ARG A 111 -8.05 8.86 -6.74
C ARG A 111 -8.87 7.97 -7.68
N SER A 112 -8.31 6.83 -8.09
CA SER A 112 -9.03 5.89 -8.96
C SER A 112 -10.25 5.28 -8.28
N LEU A 113 -10.18 4.95 -6.99
CA LEU A 113 -11.30 4.41 -6.23
C LEU A 113 -12.40 5.45 -5.98
N CYS A 114 -12.03 6.69 -5.68
CA CYS A 114 -12.98 7.81 -5.50
C CYS A 114 -13.62 8.29 -6.82
N SER A 115 -12.94 8.12 -7.96
CA SER A 115 -13.47 8.51 -9.28
C SER A 115 -14.33 7.42 -9.93
N SER A 116 -14.45 6.25 -9.30
CA SER A 116 -15.22 5.10 -9.81
C SER A 116 -16.67 5.05 -9.27
N GLU A 117 -17.19 6.17 -8.74
CA GLU A 117 -18.60 6.31 -8.33
C GLU A 117 -19.54 6.64 -9.50
#